data_AF-A0AAW8AQ57-F1
#
_entry.id   AF-A0AAW8AQ57-F1
#
_cell.length_a   1.000
_cell.length_b   1.000
_cell.length_c   1.000
_cell.angle_alpha   90.00
_cell.angle_beta   90.00
_cell.angle_gamma   90.00
#
_symmetry.space_group_name_H-M   'P 1'
#
loop_
_entity.id
_entity.type
_entity.pdbx_description
1 polymer ?
#
loop_
_entity_poly.entity_id
_entity_poly.type
_entity_poly.pdbx_seq_one_letter_code
_entity_poly.pdbx_strand_id
1 'polypeptide(L)'
;VPTSSQAWNPSPLKTAELIQADMAQIGVKVIIMPVEGRFQEARLMDMNHDLTLSGWATDSNDPDSFFRPLLSCAAIASQTNFAHWCNR
;
A
#
# COMPACT_ATOMS: atom_id res chain seq x y z
N VAL A 1 -1.40 -3.21 7.33
CA VAL A 1 -0.97 -1.86 7.74
C VAL A 1 0.43 -1.94 8.33
N PRO A 2 1.42 -1.22 7.76
CA PRO A 2 2.76 -1.12 8.35
C PRO A 2 2.69 -0.62 9.80
N THR A 3 3.50 -1.16 10.70
CA THR A 3 3.56 -0.68 12.09
C THR A 3 4.68 0.35 12.32
N SER A 4 5.69 0.40 11.45
CA SER A 4 6.81 1.34 11.55
C SER A 4 6.58 2.63 10.77
N SER A 5 7.23 3.70 11.21
CA SER A 5 7.31 4.97 10.45
C SER A 5 8.02 4.74 9.12
N GLN A 6 7.53 5.40 8.07
CA GLN A 6 8.03 5.34 6.71
C GLN A 6 8.24 6.76 6.17
N ALA A 7 9.15 6.93 5.20
CA ALA A 7 9.42 8.24 4.59
C ALA A 7 8.16 8.89 3.99
N TRP A 8 7.23 8.08 3.48
CA TRP A 8 5.96 8.50 2.89
C TRP A 8 4.78 8.50 3.87
N ASN A 9 4.94 7.95 5.08
CA ASN A 9 3.91 8.00 6.13
C ASN A 9 4.55 7.84 7.53
N PRO A 10 4.58 8.90 8.35
CA PRO A 10 5.25 8.88 9.65
C PRO A 10 4.49 8.07 10.72
N SER A 11 3.19 7.80 10.54
CA SER A 11 2.39 7.03 11.48
C SER A 11 1.29 6.24 10.77
N PRO A 12 1.62 5.11 10.13
CA PRO A 12 0.65 4.39 9.29
C PRO A 12 -0.51 3.80 10.09
N LEU A 13 -0.29 3.41 11.35
CA LEU A 13 -1.37 2.97 12.23
C LEU A 13 -2.36 4.09 12.49
N LYS A 14 -1.87 5.32 12.74
CA LYS A 14 -2.75 6.46 12.94
C LYS A 14 -3.52 6.83 11.68
N THR A 15 -2.87 6.75 10.51
CA THR A 15 -3.56 6.91 9.22
C THR A 15 -4.67 5.88 9.05
N ALA A 16 -4.43 4.61 9.40
CA ALA A 16 -5.43 3.56 9.29
C ALA A 16 -6.64 3.79 10.22
N GLU A 17 -6.41 4.25 11.45
CA GLU A 17 -7.47 4.62 12.39
C GLU A 17 -8.34 5.76 11.86
N LEU A 18 -7.72 6.78 11.25
CA LEU A 18 -8.45 7.91 10.66
C LEU A 18 -9.30 7.44 9.47
N ILE A 19 -8.73 6.65 8.56
CA ILE A 19 -9.48 6.06 7.44
C ILE A 19 -10.62 5.17 7.94
N GLN A 20 -10.39 4.36 8.97
CA GLN A 20 -11.44 3.54 9.58
C GLN A 20 -12.59 4.41 10.12
N ALA A 21 -12.27 5.51 10.82
CA ALA A 21 -13.27 6.42 11.35
C ALA A 21 -14.09 7.10 10.23
N ASP A 22 -13.43 7.54 9.16
CA ASP A 22 -14.09 8.19 8.02
C ASP A 22 -14.97 7.19 7.24
N MET A 23 -14.47 5.97 7.00
CA MET A 23 -15.24 4.91 6.35
C MET A 23 -16.46 4.48 7.17
N ALA A 24 -16.36 4.50 8.50
CA ALA A 24 -17.48 4.19 9.38
C ALA A 24 -18.63 5.21 9.24
N GLN A 25 -18.34 6.48 8.91
CA GLN A 25 -19.38 7.51 8.72
C GLN A 25 -20.31 7.19 7.55
N ILE A 26 -19.82 6.46 6.55
CA ILE A 26 -20.59 6.01 5.39
C ILE A 26 -21.04 4.53 5.50
N GLY A 27 -20.91 3.93 6.69
CA GLY A 27 -21.36 2.57 6.96
C GLY A 27 -20.39 1.45 6.51
N VAL A 28 -19.16 1.79 6.13
CA VAL A 28 -18.15 0.78 5.75
C VAL A 28 -17.33 0.38 6.97
N LYS A 29 -17.39 -0.90 7.35
CA LYS A 29 -16.61 -1.47 8.46
C LYS A 29 -15.23 -1.91 7.98
N VAL A 30 -14.20 -1.15 8.36
CA VAL A 30 -12.80 -1.50 8.07
C VAL A 30 -12.18 -2.21 9.29
N ILE A 31 -11.47 -3.33 9.06
CA ILE A 31 -10.70 -4.05 10.08
C ILE A 31 -9.22 -3.77 9.86
N ILE A 32 -8.57 -3.16 10.85
CA ILE A 32 -7.14 -2.83 10.76
C ILE A 32 -6.32 -4.08 11.06
N MET A 33 -5.52 -4.51 10.09
CA MET A 33 -4.58 -5.63 10.23
C MET A 33 -3.14 -5.09 10.28
N PRO A 34 -2.55 -4.89 11.47
CA PRO A 34 -1.16 -4.47 11.59
C PRO A 34 -0.22 -5.60 11.16
N VAL A 35 0.86 -5.25 10.46
CA VAL A 35 1.89 -6.18 10.00
C VAL A 35 3.26 -5.56 10.28
N GLU A 36 4.14 -6.34 10.90
CA GLU A 36 5.44 -5.86 11.33
C GLU A 36 6.54 -6.12 10.29
N GLY A 37 7.31 -5.07 10.00
CA GLY A 37 8.60 -5.13 9.30
C GLY A 37 8.60 -6.04 8.07
N ARG A 38 9.54 -6.99 8.04
CA ARG A 38 9.80 -7.91 6.92
C ARG A 38 8.62 -8.79 6.50
N PHE A 39 7.63 -9.00 7.39
CA PHE A 39 6.46 -9.80 7.04
C PHE A 39 5.46 -9.01 6.19
N GLN A 40 5.60 -7.69 6.14
CA GLN A 40 4.74 -6.84 5.33
C GLN A 40 4.93 -7.12 3.85
N GLU A 41 6.16 -7.14 3.36
CA GLU A 41 6.46 -7.37 1.93
C GLU A 41 5.92 -8.73 1.47
N ALA A 42 6.22 -9.80 2.23
CA ALA A 42 5.69 -11.13 1.94
C ALA A 42 4.15 -11.14 1.89
N ARG A 43 3.50 -10.48 2.85
CA ARG A 43 2.03 -10.42 2.90
C ARG A 43 1.42 -9.56 1.79
N LEU A 44 2.13 -8.54 1.32
CA LEU A 44 1.71 -7.74 0.16
C LEU A 44 1.92 -8.51 -1.15
N MET A 45 2.98 -9.31 -1.26
CA MET A 45 3.23 -10.19 -2.42
C MET A 45 2.19 -11.30 -2.57
N ASP A 46 1.58 -11.74 -1.47
CA ASP A 46 0.43 -12.66 -1.50
C ASP A 46 -0.82 -12.03 -2.11
N MET A 47 -0.88 -10.70 -2.21
CA MET A 47 -1.86 -10.00 -3.03
C MET A 47 -3.33 -10.29 -2.64
N ASN A 48 -3.56 -10.60 -1.37
CA ASN A 48 -4.85 -11.02 -0.81
C ASN A 48 -5.42 -9.97 0.16
N HIS A 49 -5.16 -8.69 -0.09
CA HIS A 49 -5.69 -7.57 0.70
C HIS A 49 -6.81 -6.86 -0.05
N ASP A 50 -7.87 -6.46 0.67
CA ASP A 50 -8.89 -5.56 0.12
C ASP A 50 -8.36 -4.13 -0.01
N LEU A 51 -7.58 -3.71 0.98
CA LEU A 51 -6.98 -2.38 1.08
C LEU A 51 -5.63 -2.49 1.80
N THR A 52 -4.63 -1.76 1.31
CA THR A 52 -3.33 -1.66 1.97
C THR A 52 -2.84 -0.22 2.03
N LEU A 53 -2.12 0.10 3.10
CA LEU A 53 -1.34 1.33 3.19
C LEU A 53 0.09 1.01 2.74
N SER A 54 0.45 1.53 1.57
CA SER A 54 1.77 1.40 0.97
C SER A 54 2.22 2.75 0.43
N GLY A 55 3.50 2.83 0.07
CA GLY A 55 4.07 3.98 -0.61
C GLY A 55 5.35 3.59 -1.34
N TRP A 56 5.97 4.59 -1.96
CA TRP A 56 7.16 4.41 -2.78
C TRP A 56 8.17 5.48 -2.44
N ALA A 57 9.43 5.09 -2.33
CA ALA A 57 10.57 6.00 -2.27
C ALA A 57 11.49 5.63 -3.43
N THR A 58 11.86 6.63 -4.22
CA THR A 58 12.79 6.45 -5.33
C THR A 58 14.12 7.13 -5.00
N ASP A 59 15.21 6.55 -5.48
CA ASP A 59 16.55 7.12 -5.50
C ASP A 59 16.88 7.75 -6.86
N SER A 60 15.92 7.72 -7.79
CA SER A 60 16.03 8.25 -9.15
C SER A 60 15.22 9.54 -9.33
N ASN A 61 15.74 10.45 -10.16
CA ASN A 61 15.00 11.64 -10.61
C ASN A 61 14.16 11.38 -11.87
N ASP A 62 14.16 10.15 -12.39
CA ASP A 62 13.31 9.75 -13.53
C ASP A 62 11.86 9.53 -13.06
N PRO A 63 10.87 10.27 -13.58
CA PRO A 63 9.46 10.05 -13.26
C PRO A 63 8.98 8.61 -13.52
N ASP A 64 9.54 7.91 -14.51
CA ASP A 64 9.18 6.53 -14.82
C ASP A 64 9.40 5.58 -13.62
N SER A 65 10.36 5.91 -12.75
CA SER A 65 10.64 5.16 -11.52
C SER A 65 9.45 5.13 -10.53
N PHE A 66 8.45 6.00 -10.68
CA PHE A 66 7.19 5.90 -9.95
C PHE A 66 6.15 5.10 -10.72
N PHE A 67 5.96 5.38 -12.01
CA PHE A 67 4.81 4.84 -12.74
C PHE A 67 4.99 3.37 -13.12
N ARG A 68 6.15 3.02 -13.69
CA ARG A 68 6.39 1.68 -14.20
C ARG A 68 6.34 0.61 -13.11
N PRO A 69 7.01 0.75 -11.95
CA PRO A 69 6.98 -0.29 -10.92
C PRO A 69 5.68 -0.31 -10.11
N LEU A 70 4.92 0.79 -10.02
CA LEU A 70 3.73 0.85 -9.17
C LEU A 70 2.44 0.48 -9.90
N LEU A 71 2.24 0.91 -11.16
CA LEU A 71 0.92 0.88 -11.80
C LEU A 71 0.92 0.34 -13.23
N SER A 72 2.07 -0.07 -13.78
CA SER A 72 2.07 -0.76 -15.07
C SER A 72 1.43 -2.15 -14.97
N CYS A 73 0.90 -2.65 -16.08
CA CYS A 73 0.41 -4.03 -16.15
C CYS A 73 1.54 -5.05 -15.89
N ALA A 74 2.78 -4.74 -16.29
CA ALA A 74 3.93 -5.62 -16.04
C ALA A 74 4.28 -5.73 -14.55
N ALA A 75 4.07 -4.66 -13.78
CA ALA A 75 4.30 -4.63 -12.34
C ALA A 75 3.36 -5.55 -11.54
N ILE A 76 2.24 -6.00 -12.13
CA ILE A 76 1.40 -7.04 -11.53
C ILE A 76 2.16 -8.37 -11.48
N ALA A 77 2.83 -8.75 -12.57
CA ALA A 77 3.64 -9.97 -12.62
C ALA A 77 4.88 -9.89 -11.72
N SER A 78 5.41 -8.68 -11.50
CA SER A 78 6.51 -8.42 -10.56
C SER A 78 6.06 -8.20 -9.11
N GLN A 79 4.76 -8.31 -8.82
CA GLN A 79 4.18 -8.17 -7.47
C GLN A 79 4.48 -6.83 -6.78
N THR A 80 4.75 -5.78 -7.53
CA THR A 80 4.98 -4.41 -7.00
C THR A 80 3.77 -3.50 -7.17
N ASN A 81 2.84 -3.85 -8.06
CA ASN A 81 1.57 -3.15 -8.24
C ASN A 81 0.51 -3.69 -7.27
N PHE A 82 0.55 -3.22 -6.02
CA PHE A 82 -0.39 -3.64 -4.97
C PHE A 82 -1.86 -3.25 -5.21
N ALA A 83 -2.12 -2.39 -6.21
CA ALA A 83 -3.48 -2.03 -6.61
C ALA A 83 -4.12 -3.05 -7.56
N HIS A 84 -3.36 -4.02 -8.08
CA HIS A 84 -3.81 -4.98 -9.10
C HIS A 84 -4.42 -4.32 -10.34
N TRP A 85 -3.98 -3.10 -10.65
CA TRP A 85 -4.60 -2.30 -11.68
C TRP A 85 -3.84 -2.41 -13.00
N CYS A 86 -4.58 -2.63 -14.09
CA CYS A 86 -4.03 -2.64 -15.45
C CYS A 86 -5.01 -1.94 -16.39
N ASN A 87 -4.54 -0.88 -17.06
CA ASN A 87 -5.25 -0.17 -18.11
C ASN A 87 -4.33 0.01 -19.31
N ARG A 88 -4.85 -0.19 -20.52
CA ARG A 88 -4.10 -0.20 -21.78
C ARG A 88 -4.58 0.88 -22.73
#